data_AF-A0A453A3S5-F1
#
_entry.id   AF-A0A453A3S5-F1
#
_cell.length_a   1.000
_cell.length_b   1.000
_cell.length_c   1.000
_cell.angle_alpha   90.00
_cell.angle_beta   90.00
_cell.angle_gamma   90.00
#
_symmetry.space_group_name_H-M   'P 1'
#
loop_
_entity.id
_entity.type
_entity.pdbx_description
1 polymer ?
#
loop_
_entity_poly.entity_id
_entity_poly.type
_entity_poly.pdbx_seq_one_letter_code
_entity_poly.pdbx_strand_id
1 'polypeptide(L)'
;SLAIAKEGELSIGTIDDIQKLHIRTIPLNEQARRICHQEQSRTLAFCSFKYTQNSMEESEAHFIRLMDHQTFEFLSTHPLDQYECGCSMISCSFSDDNNFYYCVGTAYVLPEENEPTK
;
A
#
# COMPACT_ATOMS: atom_id res chain seq x y z
N SER A 1 26.47 20.75 1.22
CA SER A 1 27.27 19.60 1.68
C SER A 1 27.71 19.83 3.11
N LEU A 2 27.68 18.81 3.95
CA LEU A 2 28.08 18.80 5.36
C LEU A 2 29.11 17.68 5.57
N ALA A 3 30.07 17.91 6.45
CA ALA A 3 30.92 16.87 7.00
C ALA A 3 30.65 16.75 8.50
N ILE A 4 30.45 15.52 8.98
CA ILE A 4 30.26 15.18 10.39
C ILE A 4 31.46 14.34 10.81
N ALA A 5 32.16 14.76 11.85
CA ALA A 5 33.32 14.04 12.39
C ALA A 5 33.03 13.53 13.80
N LYS A 6 33.44 12.28 14.05
CA LYS A 6 33.49 11.62 15.36
C LYS A 6 34.89 11.06 15.56
N GLU A 7 35.27 10.68 16.78
CA GLU A 7 36.58 10.04 17.02
C GLU A 7 36.74 8.80 16.13
N GLY A 8 37.69 8.88 15.18
CA GLY A 8 37.98 7.80 14.22
C GLY A 8 37.10 7.75 12.97
N GLU A 9 36.13 8.65 12.79
CA GLU A 9 35.19 8.59 11.66
C GLU A 9 34.90 9.98 11.07
N LEU A 10 34.88 10.06 9.74
CA LEU A 10 34.51 11.26 8.99
C LEU A 10 33.47 10.89 7.93
N SER A 11 32.28 11.46 8.05
CA SER A 11 31.16 11.24 7.13
C SER A 11 30.84 12.51 6.36
N ILE A 12 30.85 12.44 5.03
CA ILE A 12 30.53 13.56 4.13
C ILE A 12 29.19 13.26 3.46
N GLY A 13 28.25 14.21 3.54
CA GLY A 13 26.93 14.06 2.96
C GLY A 13 26.27 15.39 2.61
N THR A 14 25.04 15.32 2.15
CA THR A 14 24.17 16.49 2.01
C THR A 14 23.20 16.52 3.18
N ILE A 15 22.86 17.72 3.64
CA ILE A 15 21.72 17.91 4.55
C ILE A 15 20.53 18.20 3.64
N ASP A 16 19.46 17.44 3.82
CA ASP A 16 18.16 17.78 3.25
C ASP A 16 17.61 19.04 3.94
N ASP A 17 16.64 19.70 3.32
CA ASP A 17 15.99 20.86 3.93
C ASP A 17 15.58 20.55 5.37
N ILE A 18 15.91 21.47 6.29
CA ILE A 18 15.53 21.34 7.69
C ILE A 18 14.02 21.53 7.77
N GLN A 19 13.31 20.42 7.75
CA GLN A 19 11.86 20.36 7.90
C GLN A 19 11.51 19.75 9.26
N LYS A 20 10.37 20.16 9.82
CA LYS A 20 9.83 19.53 11.04
C LYS A 20 9.46 18.05 10.80
N LEU A 21 9.17 17.70 9.56
CA LEU A 21 8.84 16.36 9.09
C LEU A 21 9.42 16.18 7.70
N HIS A 22 10.21 15.13 7.49
CA HIS A 22 10.66 14.75 6.16
C HIS A 22 9.53 13.99 5.46
N ILE A 23 9.04 14.49 4.33
CA ILE A 23 7.96 13.87 3.55
C ILE A 23 8.51 13.43 2.20
N ARG A 24 8.31 12.16 1.86
CA ARG A 24 8.58 11.60 0.53
C ARG A 24 7.26 11.22 -0.13
N THR A 25 6.99 11.79 -1.31
CA THR A 25 5.79 11.47 -2.10
C THR A 25 6.11 10.38 -3.11
N ILE A 26 5.32 9.30 -3.11
CA ILE A 26 5.39 8.22 -4.10
C ILE A 26 4.15 8.28 -5.00
N PRO A 27 4.28 8.60 -6.30
CA PRO A 27 3.12 8.67 -7.20
C PRO A 27 2.62 7.26 -7.57
N LEU A 28 1.38 6.94 -7.22
CA LEU A 28 0.77 5.63 -7.51
C LEU A 28 0.01 5.59 -8.85
N ASN A 29 -0.43 6.75 -9.36
CA ASN A 29 -1.32 6.87 -10.53
C ASN A 29 -2.63 6.06 -10.40
N GLU A 30 -3.07 5.83 -9.16
CA GLU A 30 -4.31 5.17 -8.77
C GLU A 30 -4.75 5.65 -7.38
N GLN A 31 -5.97 5.32 -6.98
CA GLN A 31 -6.52 5.73 -5.69
C GLN A 31 -6.15 4.72 -4.61
N ALA A 32 -5.35 5.12 -3.61
CA ALA A 32 -5.04 4.28 -2.45
C ALA A 32 -6.14 4.38 -1.38
N ARG A 33 -6.52 3.26 -0.75
CA ARG A 33 -7.59 3.20 0.27
C ARG A 33 -7.16 2.71 1.64
N ARG A 34 -6.37 1.63 1.70
CA ARG A 34 -5.94 0.95 2.94
C ARG A 34 -4.50 0.55 2.78
N ILE A 35 -3.70 0.61 3.85
CA ILE A 35 -2.30 0.23 3.84
C ILE A 35 -1.94 -0.44 5.15
N CYS A 36 -1.05 -1.42 5.09
CA CYS A 36 -0.40 -1.98 6.26
C CYS A 36 1.07 -2.31 5.96
N HIS A 37 1.87 -2.37 7.02
CA HIS A 37 3.27 -2.75 6.96
C HIS A 37 3.45 -4.14 7.57
N GLN A 38 4.32 -4.96 6.98
CA GLN A 38 4.78 -6.22 7.55
C GLN A 38 6.30 -6.18 7.65
N GLU A 39 6.82 -6.06 8.86
CA GLU A 39 8.26 -5.98 9.13
C GLU A 39 8.99 -7.24 8.66
N GLN A 40 8.36 -8.40 8.82
CA GLN A 40 8.97 -9.71 8.59
C GLN A 40 9.34 -9.94 7.12
N SER A 41 8.52 -9.43 6.20
CA SER A 41 8.78 -9.46 4.76
C SER A 41 9.40 -8.17 4.23
N ARG A 42 9.49 -7.11 5.06
CA ARG A 42 9.91 -5.75 4.67
C ARG A 42 9.08 -5.17 3.52
N THR A 43 7.78 -5.43 3.54
CA THR A 43 6.86 -4.99 2.50
C THR A 43 5.68 -4.19 3.05
N LEU A 44 5.19 -3.28 2.21
CA LEU A 44 3.92 -2.58 2.37
C LEU A 44 2.88 -3.26 1.50
N ALA A 45 1.73 -3.62 2.07
CA ALA A 45 0.56 -4.03 1.31
C ALA A 45 -0.48 -2.93 1.34
N PHE A 46 -1.19 -2.70 0.24
CA PHE A 46 -2.27 -1.72 0.18
C PHE A 46 -3.38 -2.08 -0.79
N CYS A 47 -4.61 -1.64 -0.46
CA CYS A 47 -5.75 -1.66 -1.38
C CYS A 47 -5.73 -0.40 -2.23
N SER A 48 -5.93 -0.55 -3.53
CA SER A 48 -6.10 0.56 -4.45
C SER A 48 -7.18 0.29 -5.49
N PHE A 49 -7.61 1.33 -6.20
CA PHE A 49 -8.51 1.18 -7.33
C PHE A 49 -8.23 2.19 -8.45
N LYS A 50 -8.69 1.83 -9.66
CA LYS A 50 -8.69 2.69 -10.85
C LYS A 50 -10.09 2.76 -11.44
N TYR A 51 -10.45 3.92 -11.96
CA TYR A 51 -11.64 4.06 -12.79
C TYR A 51 -11.37 3.43 -14.15
N THR A 52 -12.24 2.50 -14.55
CA THR A 52 -12.25 1.92 -15.87
C THR A 52 -13.31 2.65 -16.69
N GLN A 53 -12.88 3.37 -17.72
CA GLN A 53 -13.78 4.05 -18.64
C GLN A 53 -14.17 3.08 -19.75
N ASN A 54 -15.32 2.43 -19.61
CA ASN A 54 -16.06 1.91 -20.75
C ASN A 54 -17.20 2.89 -21.06
N SER A 55 -17.46 3.10 -22.35
CA SER A 55 -18.17 4.24 -22.96
C SER A 55 -19.60 4.55 -22.47
N MET A 56 -20.14 3.83 -21.48
CA MET A 56 -21.47 4.08 -20.90
C MET A 56 -21.56 3.93 -19.38
N GLU A 57 -20.56 3.37 -18.68
CA GLU A 57 -20.60 3.17 -17.23
C GLU A 57 -19.21 3.36 -16.58
N GLU A 58 -19.14 4.16 -15.51
CA GLU A 58 -17.95 4.25 -14.67
C GLU A 58 -17.92 3.05 -13.71
N SER A 59 -16.93 2.18 -13.87
CA SER A 59 -16.68 1.07 -12.95
C SER A 59 -15.32 1.22 -12.27
N GLU A 60 -15.24 0.82 -11.00
CA GLU A 60 -13.98 0.74 -10.27
C GLU A 60 -13.37 -0.66 -10.44
N ALA A 61 -12.08 -0.72 -10.78
CA ALA A 61 -11.28 -1.94 -10.71
C ALA A 61 -10.38 -1.85 -9.48
N HIS A 62 -10.54 -2.78 -8.53
CA HIS A 62 -9.81 -2.79 -7.26
C HIS A 62 -8.64 -3.78 -7.30
N PHE A 63 -7.58 -3.47 -6.53
CA PHE A 63 -6.33 -4.23 -6.49
C PHE A 63 -5.80 -4.32 -5.07
N ILE A 64 -5.18 -5.46 -4.75
CA ILE A 64 -4.26 -5.62 -3.63
C ILE A 64 -2.84 -5.54 -4.18
N ARG A 65 -2.09 -4.55 -3.70
CA ARG A 65 -0.73 -4.26 -4.14
C ARG A 65 0.26 -4.61 -3.04
N LEU A 66 1.40 -5.14 -3.43
CA LEU A 66 2.55 -5.33 -2.54
C LEU A 66 3.73 -4.51 -3.07
N MET A 67 4.43 -3.84 -2.17
CA MET A 67 5.52 -2.94 -2.47
C MET A 67 6.67 -3.14 -1.49
N ASP A 68 7.90 -2.98 -1.96
CA ASP A 68 9.07 -2.94 -1.08
C ASP A 68 9.03 -1.71 -0.15
N HIS A 69 9.32 -1.88 1.14
CA HIS A 69 9.19 -0.78 2.11
C HIS A 69 10.27 0.32 1.96
N GLN A 70 11.40 0.04 1.32
CA GLN A 70 12.50 0.99 1.16
C GLN A 70 12.53 1.63 -0.24
N THR A 71 12.48 0.80 -1.28
CA THR A 71 12.55 1.26 -2.67
C THR A 71 11.22 1.81 -3.16
N PHE A 72 10.11 1.35 -2.56
CA PHE A 72 8.74 1.62 -3.01
C PHE A 72 8.43 1.06 -4.41
N GLU A 73 9.16 0.02 -4.83
CA GLU A 73 8.86 -0.71 -6.07
C GLU A 73 7.73 -1.70 -5.88
N PHE A 74 6.85 -1.80 -6.89
CA PHE A 74 5.77 -2.78 -6.89
C PHE A 74 6.32 -4.20 -7.06
N LEU A 75 6.04 -5.05 -6.08
CA LEU A 75 6.47 -6.45 -6.05
C LEU A 75 5.38 -7.38 -6.58
N SER A 76 4.12 -7.12 -6.23
CA SER A 76 2.99 -7.96 -6.62
C SER A 76 1.70 -7.17 -6.76
N THR A 77 0.79 -7.70 -7.56
CA THR A 77 -0.56 -7.19 -7.78
C THR A 77 -1.51 -8.34 -7.87
N HIS A 78 -2.55 -8.28 -7.06
CA HIS A 78 -3.70 -9.17 -7.13
C HIS A 78 -4.94 -8.34 -7.48
N PRO A 79 -5.53 -8.50 -8.68
CA PRO A 79 -6.80 -7.87 -8.99
C PRO A 79 -7.92 -8.52 -8.18
N LEU A 80 -8.83 -7.71 -7.66
CA LEU A 80 -10.09 -8.20 -7.09
C LEU A 80 -11.13 -8.40 -8.20
N ASP A 81 -12.17 -9.17 -7.90
CA ASP A 81 -13.23 -9.44 -8.86
C ASP A 81 -14.00 -8.16 -9.24
N GLN A 82 -14.79 -8.25 -10.31
CA GLN A 82 -15.70 -7.16 -10.68
C GLN A 82 -16.65 -6.85 -9.52
N TYR A 83 -16.76 -5.57 -9.16
CA TYR A 83 -17.53 -5.05 -8.03
C TYR A 83 -16.98 -5.41 -6.64
N GLU A 84 -15.91 -6.20 -6.53
CA GLU A 84 -15.29 -6.51 -5.24
C GLU A 84 -14.38 -5.37 -4.78
N CYS A 85 -14.62 -4.86 -3.57
CA CYS A 85 -13.92 -3.73 -3.00
C CYS A 85 -13.08 -4.14 -1.78
N GLY A 86 -11.82 -3.70 -1.72
CA GLY A 86 -10.97 -3.87 -0.53
C GLY A 86 -11.35 -2.88 0.59
N CYS A 87 -12.05 -3.34 1.62
CA CYS A 87 -12.62 -2.50 2.68
C CYS A 87 -11.69 -2.33 3.90
N SER A 88 -10.91 -3.35 4.22
CA SER A 88 -9.97 -3.35 5.35
C SER A 88 -8.72 -4.17 5.03
N MET A 89 -7.60 -3.86 5.69
CA MET A 89 -6.34 -4.58 5.50
C MET A 89 -5.52 -4.54 6.78
N ILE A 90 -5.02 -5.70 7.21
CA ILE A 90 -4.11 -5.83 8.34
C ILE A 90 -2.97 -6.81 8.02
N SER A 91 -1.84 -6.63 8.68
CA SER A 91 -0.79 -7.66 8.78
C SER A 91 -0.92 -8.33 10.14
N CYS A 92 -1.03 -9.66 10.19
CA CYS A 92 -1.14 -10.41 11.43
C CYS A 92 -0.54 -11.82 11.29
N SER A 93 -0.49 -12.55 12.40
CA SER A 93 -0.18 -13.99 12.44
C SER A 93 -1.34 -14.72 13.11
N PHE A 94 -1.51 -16.00 12.80
CA PHE A 94 -2.51 -16.85 13.44
C PHE A 94 -1.82 -17.76 14.48
N SER A 95 -2.59 -18.32 15.41
CA SER A 95 -2.04 -19.17 16.48
C SER A 95 -1.50 -20.52 15.99
N ASP A 96 -1.94 -20.94 14.81
CA ASP A 96 -1.81 -22.33 14.35
C ASP A 96 -0.57 -22.55 13.47
N ASP A 97 0.13 -21.48 13.11
CA ASP A 97 1.42 -21.53 12.42
C ASP A 97 2.33 -20.36 12.78
N ASN A 98 3.54 -20.37 12.20
CA ASN A 98 4.52 -19.29 12.37
C ASN A 98 4.58 -18.34 11.17
N ASN A 99 3.54 -18.32 10.34
CA ASN A 99 3.50 -17.50 9.15
C ASN A 99 2.90 -16.12 9.46
N PHE A 100 3.23 -15.16 8.61
CA PHE A 100 2.68 -13.81 8.66
C PHE A 100 1.82 -13.57 7.42
N TYR A 101 0.66 -12.97 7.63
CA TYR A 101 -0.40 -12.86 6.65
C TYR A 101 -0.83 -11.44 6.46
N TYR A 102 -1.15 -11.11 5.22
CA TYR A 102 -1.97 -9.97 4.89
C TYR A 102 -3.43 -10.43 4.84
N CYS A 103 -4.24 -9.95 5.77
CA CYS A 103 -5.67 -10.22 5.78
C CYS A 103 -6.40 -9.02 5.21
N VAL A 104 -7.24 -9.28 4.21
CA VAL A 104 -8.04 -8.26 3.53
C VAL A 104 -9.50 -8.61 3.73
N GLY A 105 -10.27 -7.66 4.25
CA GLY A 105 -11.73 -7.77 4.24
C GLY A 105 -12.28 -7.11 2.98
N THR A 106 -13.02 -7.86 2.19
CA THR A 106 -13.66 -7.39 0.94
C THR A 106 -15.18 -7.37 1.07
N ALA A 107 -15.84 -6.69 0.14
CA ALA A 107 -17.29 -6.70 -0.04
C ALA A 107 -17.64 -6.47 -1.51
N TYR A 108 -18.70 -7.10 -2.01
CA TYR A 108 -19.20 -6.85 -3.36
C TYR A 108 -20.18 -5.68 -3.37
N VAL A 109 -19.83 -4.61 -4.07
CA VAL A 109 -20.62 -3.36 -4.17
C VAL A 109 -21.33 -3.32 -5.52
N LEU A 110 -22.56 -3.81 -5.57
CA LEU A 110 -23.36 -3.89 -6.80
C LEU A 110 -24.19 -2.60 -6.98
N PRO A 111 -24.29 -2.04 -8.21
CA PRO A 111 -25.05 -0.80 -8.46
C PRO A 111 -26.54 -0.87 -8.07
N GLU A 112 -27.13 -2.07 -8.13
CA GLU A 112 -28.55 -2.32 -7.84
C GLU A 112 -28.84 -2.49 -6.34
N GLU A 113 -27.81 -2.63 -5.50
CA GLU A 113 -27.94 -2.85 -4.06
C GLU A 113 -27.64 -1.57 -3.27
N ASN A 114 -28.46 -1.27 -2.25
CA ASN A 114 -28.20 -0.12 -1.37
C ASN A 114 -27.04 -0.37 -0.40
N GLU A 115 -26.83 -1.64 0.01
CA GLU A 115 -25.79 -2.06 0.94
C GLU A 115 -25.21 -3.42 0.51
N PRO A 116 -23.88 -3.65 0.64
CA PRO A 116 -23.27 -4.92 0.30
C PRO A 116 -23.81 -6.07 1.16
N THR A 117 -24.23 -7.14 0.50
CA THR A 117 -24.74 -8.35 1.18
C THR A 117 -23.78 -9.54 1.10
N LYS A 118 -22.70 -9.41 0.32
CA LYS A 118 -21.72 -10.46 0.02
C LYS A 118 -20.31 -9.97 0.27
#